data_AF-A0A183N950-F1
#
_entry.id   AF-A0A183N950-F1
#
_cell.length_a   1.000
_cell.length_b   1.000
_cell.length_c   1.000
_cell.angle_alpha   90.00
_cell.angle_beta   90.00
_cell.angle_gamma   90.00
#
_symmetry.space_group_name_H-M   'P 1'
#
loop_
_entity.id
_entity.type
_entity.pdbx_description
1 polymer ?
#
loop_
_entity_poly.entity_id
_entity_poly.type
_entity_poly.pdbx_seq_one_letter_code
_entity_poly.pdbx_strand_id
1 'polypeptide(L)' 'MLLYSGHKEENASHTQGVALMLYKETRNALMLWESHRSSIIKASFKTTKERITMNIIQSYAPTNDSDDDD' A
#
# COMPACT_ATOMS: atom_id res chain seq x y z
N MET A 1 -5.19 4.26 -11.42
CA MET A 1 -5.76 3.98 -10.11
C MET A 1 -4.58 3.63 -9.23
N LEU A 2 -4.45 4.37 -8.15
CA LEU A 2 -3.40 4.21 -7.17
C LEU A 2 -4.10 3.85 -5.86
N LEU A 3 -3.64 2.78 -5.21
CA LEU A 3 -3.98 2.55 -3.82
C LEU A 3 -2.93 3.27 -2.99
N TYR A 4 -3.36 4.14 -2.10
CA TYR A 4 -2.47 4.95 -1.28
C TYR A 4 -2.82 4.78 0.19
N SER A 5 -1.81 4.51 0.99
CA SER A 5 -1.85 4.57 2.43
C SER A 5 -0.84 5.62 2.86
N GLY A 6 -1.24 6.55 3.71
CA GLY A 6 -0.42 7.70 4.06
C GLY A 6 -1.26 8.81 4.68
N HIS A 7 -0.58 9.85 5.16
CA HIS A 7 -1.26 11.01 5.71
C HIS A 7 -1.99 11.78 4.61
N LYS A 8 -3.17 12.33 4.91
CA LYS A 8 -4.03 13.04 3.94
C LYS A 8 -3.70 14.52 3.82
N GLU A 9 -2.88 15.09 4.71
CA GLU A 9 -2.50 16.50 4.60
C GLU A 9 -1.61 16.72 3.38
N GLU A 10 -1.97 17.73 2.60
CA GLU A 10 -1.30 18.14 1.38
C GLU A 10 0.19 18.49 1.59
N ASN A 11 0.57 18.83 2.83
CA ASN A 11 1.93 19.24 3.20
C ASN A 11 2.65 18.24 4.11
N ALA A 12 2.05 17.08 4.42
CA ALA A 12 2.71 16.07 5.23
C ALA A 12 3.89 15.47 4.46
N SER A 13 4.99 15.19 5.17
CA SER A 13 6.15 14.54 4.58
C SER A 13 5.72 13.21 3.93
N HIS A 14 6.00 13.06 2.63
CA HIS A 14 5.71 11.83 1.88
C HIS A 14 6.61 10.65 2.28
N THR A 15 7.32 10.75 3.41
CA THR A 15 8.28 9.75 3.90
C THR A 15 7.59 8.54 4.52
N GLN A 16 6.31 8.63 4.87
CA GLN A 16 5.60 7.57 5.60
C GLN A 16 4.48 6.88 4.81
N GLY A 17 4.19 7.35 3.59
CA GLY A 17 3.16 6.79 2.74
C GLY A 17 3.69 5.66 1.87
N VAL A 18 2.85 4.67 1.58
CA VAL A 18 3.10 3.64 0.58
C VAL A 18 2.02 3.69 -0.49
N ALA A 19 2.40 3.44 -1.74
CA ALA A 19 1.49 3.45 -2.85
C ALA A 19 1.68 2.22 -3.75
N LEU A 20 0.55 1.62 -4.15
CA LEU A 20 0.51 0.53 -5.13
C LEU A 20 -0.14 1.03 -6.42
N MET A 21 0.66 1.09 -7.49
CA MET A 21 0.19 1.46 -8.83
C MET A 21 -0.47 0.27 -9.53
N LEU A 22 -1.70 0.45 -10.00
CA LEU A 22 -2.44 -0.59 -10.69
C LEU A 22 -2.50 -0.35 -12.20
N TYR A 23 -2.03 -1.34 -12.94
CA TYR A 23 -2.22 -1.44 -14.39
C TYR A 23 -3.71 -1.53 -14.72
N LYS A 24 -4.10 -1.14 -15.94
CA LYS A 24 -5.52 -1.02 -16.33
C LYS A 24 -6.29 -2.32 -16.10
N GLU A 25 -5.72 -3.45 -16.51
CA GLU A 25 -6.32 -4.78 -16.41
C GLU A 25 -6.41 -5.24 -14.95
N THR A 26 -5.41 -4.90 -14.12
CA THR A 26 -5.35 -5.27 -12.70
C THR A 26 -6.43 -4.57 -11.86
N ARG A 27 -6.96 -3.43 -12.32
CA ARG A 27 -8.03 -2.71 -11.61
C ARG A 27 -9.31 -3.52 -11.52
N ASN A 28 -9.67 -4.24 -12.58
CA ASN A 28 -10.87 -5.08 -12.63
C ASN A 28 -10.70 -6.37 -11.81
N ALA A 29 -9.46 -6.77 -11.56
CA ALA A 29 -9.11 -7.92 -10.75
C ALA A 29 -9.05 -7.58 -9.24
N LEU A 30 -8.94 -6.30 -8.86
CA LEU A 30 -8.89 -5.90 -7.46
C LEU A 30 -10.22 -6.22 -6.76
N MET A 31 -10.17 -7.05 -5.72
CA MET A 31 -11.36 -7.41 -4.94
C MET A 31 -11.48 -6.57 -3.67
N LEU A 32 -10.37 -6.44 -2.93
CA LEU A 32 -10.33 -5.74 -1.65
C LEU A 32 -8.96 -5.14 -1.45
N TRP A 33 -8.90 -3.99 -0.79
CA TRP A 33 -7.66 -3.50 -0.23
C TRP A 33 -7.91 -2.86 1.13
N GLU A 34 -6.90 -2.92 1.98
CA GLU A 34 -6.90 -2.33 3.32
C GLU A 34 -5.55 -1.65 3.57
N SER A 35 -5.61 -0.55 4.31
CA SER A 35 -4.43 0.06 4.92
C SER A 35 -4.42 -0.23 6.41
N HIS A 36 -3.28 -0.64 6.95
CA HIS A 36 -3.15 -0.93 8.38
C HIS A 36 -2.35 0.15 9.12
N ARG A 37 -1.36 0.74 8.46
CA ARG A 37 -0.62 1.94 8.85
C ARG A 37 -0.37 2.78 7.60
N SER A 38 0.05 4.04 7.77
CA SER A 38 0.52 4.88 6.65
C SER A 38 1.51 4.13 5.74
N SER A 39 2.37 3.30 6.33
CA SER A 39 3.41 2.57 5.63
C SER A 39 3.03 1.16 5.17
N ILE A 40 1.76 0.74 5.27
CA ILE A 40 1.33 -0.63 4.91
C ILE A 40 0.04 -0.61 4.08
N ILE A 41 0.10 -1.22 2.90
CA ILE A 41 -1.06 -1.57 2.07
C ILE A 41 -1.10 -3.08 1.92
N LYS A 42 -2.31 -3.64 2.04
CA LYS A 42 -2.62 -5.01 1.63
C LYS A 42 -3.73 -4.97 0.59
N ALA A 43 -3.53 -5.66 -0.54
CA ALA A 43 -4.48 -5.73 -1.64
C ALA A 43 -4.68 -7.18 -2.08
N SER A 44 -5.93 -7.54 -2.35
CA SER A 44 -6.35 -8.87 -2.81
C SER A 44 -6.88 -8.77 -4.23
N PHE A 45 -6.41 -9.65 -5.11
CA PHE A 45 -6.78 -9.70 -6.51
C PHE A 45 -7.34 -11.06 -6.89
N LYS A 46 -8.43 -11.08 -7.65
CA LYS A 46 -8.88 -12.28 -8.36
C LYS A 46 -7.90 -12.57 -9.49
N THR A 47 -7.33 -13.76 -9.53
CA THR A 47 -6.50 -14.16 -10.67
C THR A 47 -7.37 -14.71 -11.81
N THR A 48 -6.78 -14.92 -12.99
CA THR A 48 -7.45 -15.57 -14.11
C THR A 48 -7.86 -17.02 -13.80
N LYS A 49 -7.21 -17.65 -12.81
CA LYS A 49 -7.64 -18.93 -12.25
C LYS A 49 -8.71 -18.63 -11.21
N GLU A 50 -9.96 -18.97 -11.52
CA GLU A 50 -11.18 -18.58 -10.79
C GLU A 50 -11.17 -18.92 -9.28
N ARG A 51 -10.32 -19.84 -8.85
CA ARG A 51 -10.20 -20.29 -7.45
C ARG A 51 -8.97 -19.76 -6.72
N ILE A 52 -8.15 -18.95 -7.37
CA ILE A 52 -6.91 -18.41 -6.80
C ILE A 52 -7.06 -16.91 -6.60
N THR A 53 -6.88 -16.50 -5.35
CA THR A 53 -6.74 -15.11 -4.94
C THR A 53 -5.27 -14.81 -4.70
N MET A 54 -4.79 -13.72 -5.28
CA MET A 54 -3.44 -13.22 -5.06
C MET A 54 -3.49 -12.09 -4.03
N ASN A 55 -2.71 -12.20 -2.97
CA ASN A 55 -2.57 -11.14 -1.95
C ASN A 55 -1.21 -10.47 -2.12
N ILE A 56 -1.20 -9.14 -2.18
CA ILE A 56 -0.01 -8.32 -2.21
C ILE A 56 0.01 -7.51 -0.92
N ILE A 57 1.12 -7.58 -0.17
CA ILE A 57 1.38 -6.71 0.96
C ILE A 57 2.61 -5.88 0.58
N GLN A 58 2.45 -4.56 0.60
CA GLN A 58 3.54 -3.63 0.38
C GLN A 58 3.72 -2.80 1.65
N SER A 59 4.94 -2.77 2.14
CA SER A 59 5.29 -2.01 3.34
C SER A 59 6.64 -1.34 3.21
N TYR A 60 6.76 -0.17 3.80
CA TYR A 60 8.05 0.46 4.08
C TYR A 60 8.46 0.15 5.52
N ALA A 61 9.70 -0.31 5.70
CA ALA A 61 10.28 -0.49 7.02
C ALA A 61 10.60 0.88 7.65
N PRO A 62 10.36 1.10 8.94
CA PRO A 62 10.81 2.32 9.62
C PRO A 62 12.32 2.50 9.38
N THR A 63 12.75 3.72 9.04
CA THR A 63 14.16 4.09 9.14
C THR A 63 14.51 4.09 10.63
N ASN A 64 15.65 3.49 11.00
CA ASN A 64 16.18 3.53 12.36
C ASN A 64 16.77 4.92 12.62
N ASP A 65 15.94 5.94 12.45
CA ASP A 65 16.24 7.28 12.93
C ASP A 65 16.12 7.17 14.45
N SER A 66 17.19 6.69 15.07
CA SER A 66 17.43 6.92 16.48
C SER A 66 17.51 8.43 16.61
N ASP A 67 16.47 9.05 17.15
CA ASP A 67 16.58 10.37 17.75
C ASP A 67 17.56 10.22 18.94
N ASP A 68 18.86 10.16 18.63
CA ASP A 68 19.97 10.39 19.55
C ASP A 68 20.20 11.92 19.56
N ASP A 69 19.23 12.67 20.05
CA ASP A 69 19.42 14.06 20.46
C ASP A 69 18.83 14.20 21.87
N ASP A 70 19.74 14.15 22.85
CA ASP A 70 19.57 14.58 24.25
C ASP A 70 19.22 16.09 24.35
#